data_AF-A0A3D5X8B8-F1
#
_entry.id   AF-A0A3D5X8B8-F1
#
_cell.length_a   1.000
_cell.length_b   1.000
_cell.length_c   1.000
_cell.angle_alpha   90.00
_cell.angle_beta   90.00
_cell.angle_gamma   90.00
#
_symmetry.space_group_name_H-M   'P 1'
#
loop_
_entity.id
_entity.type
_entity.pdbx_description
1 polymer ?
#
loop_
_entity_poly.entity_id
_entity_poly.type
_entity_poly.pdbx_seq_one_letter_code
_entity_poly.pdbx_strand_id
1 'polypeptide(L)'
;MGKILGLDLGTNSIGWAIVETEDNKSFELIDKGVHIFQEGVKIEKGIEGSKAEERTKYRSARRLKFRRKLRKINTLRELIKYDYCPKLTEQELNDWRFKKKYPKNEDFREWLLTKEDSNKNPYFFRNLAVTEKLDLSVKENRYNLGRAFYHLSQRRGFLSNRLEGTK
;
A
#
# COMPACT_ATOMS: atom_id res chain seq x y z
N MET A 1 -37.53 34.37 -31.76
CA MET A 1 -37.41 32.90 -31.78
C MET A 1 -36.28 32.47 -30.85
N GLY A 2 -36.56 31.54 -29.94
CA GLY A 2 -35.56 30.93 -29.06
C GLY A 2 -35.17 29.54 -29.54
N LYS A 3 -33.92 29.12 -29.32
CA LYS A 3 -33.47 27.75 -29.59
C LYS A 3 -33.29 26.98 -28.28
N ILE A 4 -33.79 25.75 -28.24
CA ILE A 4 -33.67 24.84 -27.10
C ILE A 4 -32.84 23.63 -27.52
N LEU A 5 -31.83 23.29 -26.72
CA LEU A 5 -31.05 22.06 -26.86
C LEU A 5 -31.58 21.02 -25.86
N GLY A 6 -32.19 19.95 -26.38
CA GLY A 6 -32.51 18.76 -25.61
C GLY A 6 -31.33 17.80 -25.59
N LEU A 7 -31.00 17.25 -24.41
CA LEU A 7 -29.97 16.25 -24.22
C LEU A 7 -30.56 15.03 -23.52
N ASP A 8 -30.35 13.85 -24.11
CA ASP A 8 -30.66 12.54 -23.52
C ASP A 8 -29.35 11.82 -23.22
N LEU A 9 -29.05 11.65 -21.92
CA LEU A 9 -27.76 11.15 -21.45
C LEU A 9 -27.86 9.67 -21.06
N GLY A 10 -27.41 8.79 -21.95
CA GLY A 10 -27.26 7.35 -21.70
C GLY A 10 -25.88 6.98 -21.12
N THR A 11 -25.67 5.69 -20.85
CA THR A 11 -24.39 5.18 -20.31
C THR A 11 -23.23 5.21 -21.31
N ASN A 12 -23.54 5.13 -22.61
CA ASN A 12 -22.57 5.14 -23.72
C ASN A 12 -23.05 5.96 -24.94
N SER A 13 -24.07 6.80 -24.77
CA SER A 13 -24.59 7.65 -25.83
C SER A 13 -25.13 8.98 -25.30
N ILE A 14 -25.02 10.02 -26.12
CA ILE A 14 -25.68 11.31 -25.91
C ILE A 14 -26.60 11.55 -27.10
N GLY A 15 -27.90 11.41 -26.91
CA GLY A 15 -28.89 11.91 -27.86
C GLY A 15 -28.99 13.43 -27.72
N TRP A 16 -29.02 14.15 -28.83
CA TRP A 16 -29.22 15.60 -28.80
C TRP A 16 -30.16 16.04 -29.91
N ALA A 17 -30.95 17.07 -29.63
CA ALA A 17 -31.82 17.71 -30.60
C ALA A 17 -31.89 19.21 -30.32
N ILE A 18 -31.91 20.01 -31.38
CA ILE A 18 -32.11 21.46 -31.32
C ILE A 18 -33.47 21.75 -31.91
N VAL A 19 -34.33 22.42 -31.14
CA VAL A 19 -35.63 22.89 -31.60
C VAL A 19 -35.71 24.41 -31.54
N GLU A 20 -36.35 25.03 -32.52
CA GLU A 20 -36.74 26.43 -32.48
C GLU A 20 -38.15 26.54 -31.88
N THR A 21 -38.38 27.60 -31.10
CA THR A 21 -39.69 27.85 -30.51
C THR A 21 -40.06 29.33 -30.53
N GLU A 22 -41.35 29.56 -30.75
CA GLU A 22 -42.03 30.82 -30.46
C GLU A 22 -42.97 30.59 -29.27
N ASP A 23 -42.68 31.26 -28.16
CA ASP A 23 -43.47 31.25 -26.93
C ASP A 23 -43.74 29.87 -26.28
N ASN A 24 -42.85 28.88 -26.46
CA ASN A 24 -43.02 27.50 -25.94
C ASN A 24 -44.32 26.81 -26.39
N LYS A 25 -44.94 27.29 -27.48
CA LYS A 25 -46.21 26.76 -28.00
C LYS A 25 -46.00 25.95 -29.28
N SER A 26 -45.08 26.38 -30.13
CA SER A 26 -44.65 25.67 -31.32
C SER A 26 -43.19 25.24 -31.16
N PHE A 27 -42.87 24.05 -31.67
CA PHE A 27 -41.51 23.51 -31.70
C PHE A 27 -41.20 23.01 -33.10
N GLU A 28 -40.21 23.61 -33.74
CA GLU A 28 -39.69 23.18 -35.04
C GLU A 28 -38.32 22.52 -34.85
N LEU A 29 -38.12 21.33 -35.40
CA LEU A 29 -36.85 20.62 -35.29
C LEU A 29 -35.83 21.23 -36.24
N ILE A 30 -34.75 21.79 -35.69
CA ILE A 30 -33.63 22.33 -36.48
C ILE A 30 -32.64 21.22 -36.83
N ASP A 31 -32.19 20.47 -35.83
CA ASP A 31 -31.18 19.44 -36.00
C ASP A 31 -31.25 18.38 -34.90
N LYS A 32 -30.69 17.20 -35.16
CA LYS A 32 -30.60 16.10 -34.20
C LYS A 32 -29.43 15.19 -34.50
N GLY A 33 -28.94 14.54 -33.46
CA GLY A 33 -27.92 13.53 -33.60
C GLY A 33 -27.79 12.64 -32.38
N VAL A 34 -26.90 11.66 -32.50
CA VAL A 34 -26.49 10.81 -31.40
C VAL A 34 -24.97 10.74 -31.41
N HIS A 35 -24.36 11.06 -30.27
CA HIS A 35 -22.94 10.83 -30.05
C HIS A 35 -22.76 9.54 -29.28
N ILE A 36 -22.22 8.50 -29.92
CA ILE A 36 -21.90 7.22 -29.28
C ILE A 36 -20.44 7.26 -28.83
N PHE A 37 -20.19 6.96 -27.57
CA PHE A 37 -18.84 6.93 -26.99
C PHE A 37 -18.59 5.60 -26.29
N GLN A 38 -17.31 5.24 -26.15
CA GLN A 38 -16.96 4.03 -25.43
C GLN A 38 -17.30 4.19 -23.95
N GLU A 39 -18.06 3.24 -23.42
CA GLU A 39 -18.49 3.25 -22.02
C GLU A 39 -17.31 3.45 -21.05
N GLY A 40 -17.54 4.25 -20.01
CA GLY A 40 -16.52 4.62 -19.02
C GLY A 40 -16.10 3.50 -18.07
N VAL A 41 -16.75 2.34 -18.16
CA VAL A 41 -16.53 1.18 -17.28
C VAL A 41 -15.70 0.11 -17.97
N LYS A 42 -15.10 -0.75 -17.18
CA LYS A 42 -14.45 -1.98 -17.62
C LYS A 42 -15.38 -3.12 -17.23
N ILE A 43 -15.82 -3.92 -18.20
CA ILE A 43 -16.63 -5.12 -17.95
C ILE A 43 -15.69 -6.31 -18.04
N GLU A 44 -15.39 -6.93 -16.90
CA GLU A 44 -14.66 -8.20 -16.84
C GLU A 44 -15.56 -9.26 -16.21
N LYS A 45 -15.83 -10.34 -16.95
CA LYS A 45 -16.66 -11.47 -16.51
C LYS A 45 -18.05 -11.05 -15.99
N GLY A 46 -18.68 -10.07 -16.63
CA GLY A 46 -20.02 -9.58 -16.27
C GLY A 46 -20.06 -8.69 -15.02
N ILE A 47 -18.90 -8.30 -14.46
CA ILE A 47 -18.82 -7.35 -13.35
C ILE A 47 -18.29 -6.02 -13.90
N GLU A 48 -19.08 -4.97 -13.70
CA GLU A 48 -18.68 -3.59 -13.99
C GLU A 48 -17.71 -3.08 -12.92
N GLY A 49 -16.57 -2.58 -13.36
CA GLY A 49 -15.59 -1.90 -12.54
C GLY A 49 -15.15 -0.59 -13.17
N SER A 50 -14.69 0.35 -12.34
CA SER A 50 -14.09 1.58 -12.87
C SER A 50 -12.77 1.25 -13.59
N LYS A 51 -12.54 1.83 -14.76
CA LYS A 51 -11.24 1.76 -15.47
C LYS A 51 -10.06 2.21 -14.57
N ALA A 52 -10.31 3.07 -13.58
CA ALA A 52 -9.30 3.56 -12.64
C ALA A 52 -9.09 2.67 -11.40
N GLU A 53 -9.96 1.69 -11.17
CA GLU A 53 -9.91 0.83 -9.97
C GLU A 53 -8.62 0.02 -9.94
N GLU A 54 -8.29 -0.65 -11.04
CA GLU A 54 -7.11 -1.50 -11.16
C GLU A 54 -5.82 -0.69 -10.93
N ARG A 55 -5.73 0.49 -11.58
CA ARG A 55 -4.63 1.45 -11.37
C ARG A 55 -4.50 1.85 -9.91
N THR A 56 -5.63 2.06 -9.23
CA THR A 56 -5.67 2.44 -7.81
C THR A 56 -5.22 1.29 -6.91
N LYS A 57 -5.66 0.06 -7.18
CA LYS A 57 -5.21 -1.16 -6.48
C LYS A 57 -3.69 -1.33 -6.59
N TYR A 58 -3.13 -1.26 -7.80
CA TYR A 58 -1.68 -1.35 -8.00
C TYR A 58 -0.90 -0.23 -7.30
N ARG A 59 -1.42 1.02 -7.35
CA ARG A 59 -0.81 2.15 -6.65
C ARG A 59 -0.78 1.93 -5.13
N SER A 60 -1.87 1.43 -4.56
CA SER A 60 -1.96 1.11 -3.14
C SER A 60 -0.94 0.03 -2.74
N ALA A 61 -0.86 -1.06 -3.52
CA ALA A 61 0.11 -2.13 -3.29
C ALA A 61 1.56 -1.63 -3.34
N ARG A 62 1.91 -0.74 -4.28
CA ARG A 62 3.25 -0.12 -4.35
C ARG A 62 3.56 0.72 -3.11
N ARG A 63 2.62 1.56 -2.66
CA ARG A 63 2.76 2.36 -1.44
C ARG A 63 2.97 1.48 -0.21
N LEU A 64 2.23 0.37 -0.09
CA LEU A 64 2.38 -0.58 1.01
C LEU A 64 3.78 -1.22 1.02
N LYS A 65 4.25 -1.72 -0.13
CA LYS A 65 5.60 -2.30 -0.27
C LYS A 65 6.69 -1.28 0.09
N PHE A 66 6.56 -0.04 -0.39
CA PHE A 66 7.49 1.04 -0.09
C PHE A 66 7.54 1.38 1.41
N ARG A 67 6.38 1.60 2.05
CA ARG A 67 6.29 1.90 3.48
C ARG A 67 6.81 0.75 4.35
N ARG A 68 6.56 -0.51 3.96
CA ARG A 68 7.11 -1.68 4.65
C ARG A 68 8.64 -1.71 4.57
N LYS A 69 9.23 -1.40 3.41
CA LYS A 69 10.69 -1.30 3.25
C LYS A 69 11.28 -0.21 4.16
N LEU A 70 10.69 1.00 4.14
CA LEU A 70 11.15 2.10 5.01
C LEU A 70 11.10 1.74 6.48
N ARG A 71 10.02 1.08 6.93
CA ARG A 71 9.89 0.64 8.31
C ARG A 71 11.00 -0.33 8.70
N LYS A 72 11.28 -1.35 7.88
CA LYS A 72 12.38 -2.30 8.14
C LYS A 72 13.72 -1.57 8.28
N ILE A 73 14.01 -0.64 7.39
CA ILE A 73 15.24 0.15 7.42
C ILE A 73 15.33 1.00 8.69
N ASN A 74 14.26 1.72 9.03
CA ASN A 74 14.25 2.58 10.22
C ASN A 74 14.36 1.75 11.52
N THR A 75 13.69 0.60 11.59
CA THR A 75 13.87 -0.32 12.73
C THR A 75 15.32 -0.80 12.83
N LEU A 76 15.96 -1.16 11.72
CA LEU A 76 17.38 -1.56 11.75
C LEU A 76 18.28 -0.42 12.22
N ARG A 77 18.04 0.84 11.80
CA ARG A 77 18.82 1.98 12.30
C ARG A 77 18.77 2.10 13.82
N GLU A 78 17.60 1.98 14.41
CA GLU A 78 17.45 2.01 15.87
C GLU A 78 18.13 0.81 16.54
N LEU A 79 17.95 -0.40 16.00
CA LEU A 79 18.60 -1.60 16.55
C LEU A 79 20.14 -1.51 16.48
N ILE A 80 20.69 -0.99 15.38
CA ILE A 80 22.14 -0.78 15.22
C ILE A 80 22.65 0.25 16.23
N LYS A 81 21.92 1.37 16.40
CA LYS A 81 22.30 2.45 17.32
C LYS A 81 22.53 1.95 18.75
N TYR A 82 21.71 0.99 19.20
CA TYR A 82 21.79 0.44 20.56
C TYR A 82 22.49 -0.93 20.64
N ASP A 83 23.10 -1.42 19.54
CA ASP A 83 23.77 -2.74 19.48
C ASP A 83 22.84 -3.94 19.77
N TYR A 84 21.65 -3.94 19.17
CA TYR A 84 20.66 -5.03 19.23
C TYR A 84 20.62 -5.88 17.95
N CYS A 85 21.48 -5.60 16.97
CA CYS A 85 21.67 -6.47 15.81
C CYS A 85 23.09 -6.28 15.26
N PRO A 86 23.55 -7.18 14.38
CA PRO A 86 24.80 -6.98 13.65
C PRO A 86 24.83 -5.62 12.95
N LYS A 87 26.00 -4.98 12.96
CA LYS A 87 26.17 -3.65 12.40
C LYS A 87 26.00 -3.68 10.88
N LEU A 88 25.23 -2.73 10.37
CA LEU A 88 25.19 -2.39 8.95
C LEU A 88 25.62 -0.95 8.80
N THR A 89 26.30 -0.65 7.69
CA THR A 89 26.65 0.72 7.37
C THR A 89 25.41 1.50 6.91
N GLU A 90 25.40 2.80 7.14
CA GLU A 90 24.35 3.68 6.62
C GLU A 90 24.29 3.64 5.08
N GLN A 91 25.44 3.39 4.43
CA GLN A 91 25.52 3.20 2.98
C GLN A 91 24.75 1.95 2.52
N GLU A 92 24.89 0.82 3.22
CA GLU A 92 24.13 -0.41 2.89
C GLU A 92 22.61 -0.20 3.05
N LEU A 93 22.19 0.52 4.10
CA LEU A 93 20.79 0.84 4.32
C LEU A 93 20.24 1.78 3.22
N ASN A 94 21.04 2.77 2.80
CA ASN A 94 20.68 3.68 1.71
C ASN A 94 20.66 2.98 0.34
N ASP A 95 21.60 2.09 0.08
CA ASP A 95 21.60 1.27 -1.14
C ASP A 95 20.38 0.34 -1.21
N TRP A 96 19.93 -0.19 -0.07
CA TRP A 96 18.66 -0.92 -0.02
C TRP A 96 17.45 -0.01 -0.27
N ARG A 97 17.45 1.20 0.31
CA ARG A 97 16.37 2.17 0.13
C ARG A 97 16.24 2.60 -1.33
N PHE A 98 17.32 3.05 -1.94
CA PHE A 98 17.31 3.77 -3.23
C PHE A 98 17.68 2.88 -4.41
N LYS A 99 18.69 2.01 -4.26
CA LYS A 99 19.19 1.15 -5.35
C LYS A 99 18.59 -0.26 -5.35
N LYS A 100 17.72 -0.57 -4.38
CA LYS A 100 17.14 -1.92 -4.15
C LYS A 100 18.19 -3.01 -3.92
N LYS A 101 19.41 -2.64 -3.52
CA LYS A 101 20.48 -3.59 -3.20
C LYS A 101 20.39 -3.98 -1.73
N TYR A 102 19.99 -5.22 -1.45
CA TYR A 102 19.86 -5.71 -0.08
C TYR A 102 21.25 -5.91 0.56
N PRO A 103 21.42 -5.63 1.88
CA PRO A 103 22.70 -5.84 2.56
C PRO A 103 23.21 -7.28 2.42
N LYS A 104 24.51 -7.43 2.18
CA LYS A 104 25.16 -8.74 1.96
C LYS A 104 26.04 -9.19 3.12
N ASN A 105 26.20 -8.36 4.15
CA ASN A 105 26.95 -8.67 5.37
C ASN A 105 26.57 -10.06 5.93
N GLU A 106 27.58 -10.88 6.22
CA GLU A 106 27.42 -12.27 6.65
C GLU A 106 26.79 -12.35 8.04
N ASP A 107 27.32 -11.64 9.03
CA ASP A 107 26.76 -11.59 10.40
C ASP A 107 25.27 -11.22 10.39
N PHE A 108 24.90 -10.21 9.61
CA PHE A 108 23.53 -9.78 9.47
C PHE A 108 22.64 -10.88 8.86
N ARG A 109 23.14 -11.58 7.83
CA ARG A 109 22.42 -12.70 7.22
C ARG A 109 22.27 -13.85 8.20
N GLU A 110 23.32 -14.22 8.92
CA GLU A 110 23.28 -15.29 9.92
C GLU A 110 22.33 -14.98 11.08
N TRP A 111 22.26 -13.72 11.51
CA TRP A 111 21.29 -13.26 12.50
C TRP A 111 19.85 -13.32 11.99
N LEU A 112 19.63 -13.16 10.68
CA LEU A 112 18.32 -13.31 10.06
C LEU A 112 17.92 -14.77 9.80
N LEU A 113 18.86 -15.70 9.72
CA LEU A 113 18.54 -17.10 9.46
C LEU A 113 17.76 -17.72 10.62
N THR A 114 16.90 -18.67 10.27
CA THR A 114 16.10 -19.45 11.22
C THR A 114 16.58 -20.90 11.24
N LYS A 115 16.77 -21.45 12.43
CA LYS A 115 17.11 -22.87 12.65
C LYS A 115 16.21 -23.41 13.76
N GLU A 116 15.32 -24.33 13.43
CA GLU A 116 14.31 -24.84 14.38
C GLU A 116 14.90 -25.82 15.40
N ASP A 117 15.85 -26.65 14.96
CA ASP A 117 16.62 -27.58 15.79
C ASP A 117 17.36 -26.89 16.94
N SER A 118 17.81 -25.65 16.74
CA SER A 118 18.53 -24.87 17.73
C SER A 118 17.70 -23.73 18.34
N ASN A 119 16.36 -23.73 18.19
CA ASN A 119 15.48 -22.65 18.63
C ASN A 119 15.88 -21.23 18.14
N LYS A 120 16.65 -21.13 17.05
CA LYS A 120 17.08 -19.85 16.48
C LYS A 120 15.98 -19.35 15.56
N ASN A 121 14.85 -18.92 16.11
CA ASN A 121 13.75 -18.36 15.32
C ASN A 121 13.11 -17.15 16.04
N PRO A 122 12.49 -16.20 15.31
CA PRO A 122 11.99 -14.97 15.92
C PRO A 122 10.79 -15.19 16.84
N TYR A 123 10.08 -16.31 16.77
CA TYR A 123 8.97 -16.60 17.69
C TYR A 123 9.50 -17.09 19.03
N PHE A 124 10.52 -17.93 19.03
CA PHE A 124 11.24 -18.34 20.24
C PHE A 124 11.79 -17.11 20.97
N PHE A 125 12.50 -16.21 20.28
CA PHE A 125 13.03 -15.00 20.92
C PHE A 125 11.95 -14.04 21.43
N ARG A 126 10.78 -14.00 20.79
CA ARG A 126 9.63 -13.23 21.31
C ARG A 126 9.08 -13.82 22.59
N ASN A 127 8.99 -15.15 22.67
CA ASN A 127 8.55 -15.83 23.88
C ASN A 127 9.56 -15.61 25.01
N LEU A 128 10.83 -15.89 24.74
CA LEU A 128 11.95 -15.72 25.67
C LEU A 128 11.97 -14.33 26.30
N ALA A 129 11.79 -13.27 25.50
CA ALA A 129 11.80 -11.89 25.97
C ALA A 129 10.62 -11.51 26.90
N VAL A 130 9.55 -12.31 26.93
CA VAL A 130 8.38 -12.08 27.80
C VAL A 130 8.39 -13.02 29.01
N THR A 131 8.98 -14.20 28.87
CA THR A 131 9.01 -15.22 29.94
C THR A 131 10.24 -15.11 30.83
N GLU A 132 11.35 -14.58 30.31
CA GLU A 132 12.63 -14.53 31.01
C GLU A 132 13.22 -13.12 31.08
N LYS A 133 13.94 -12.85 32.16
CA LYS A 133 14.70 -11.60 32.30
C LYS A 133 16.06 -11.76 31.63
N LEU A 134 16.19 -11.21 30.43
CA LEU A 134 17.45 -11.19 29.68
C LEU A 134 18.45 -10.20 30.29
N ASP A 135 19.68 -10.64 30.53
CA ASP A 135 20.79 -9.73 30.83
C ASP A 135 21.24 -9.02 29.54
N LEU A 136 20.96 -7.72 29.46
CA LEU A 136 21.28 -6.88 28.30
C LEU A 136 22.74 -6.44 28.26
N SER A 137 23.54 -6.73 29.28
CA SER A 137 25.00 -6.60 29.20
C SER A 137 25.59 -7.58 28.17
N VAL A 138 24.94 -8.75 28.00
CA VAL A 138 25.34 -9.80 27.06
C VAL A 138 24.88 -9.47 25.64
N LYS A 139 25.83 -9.47 24.70
CA LYS A 139 25.61 -9.18 23.27
C LYS A 139 24.54 -10.08 22.64
N GLU A 140 24.61 -11.39 22.90
CA GLU A 140 23.69 -12.37 22.32
C GLU A 140 22.24 -12.11 22.76
N ASN A 141 22.02 -11.78 24.03
CA ASN A 141 20.71 -11.43 24.55
C ASN A 141 20.13 -10.18 23.88
N ARG A 142 20.95 -9.14 23.66
CA ARG A 142 20.54 -7.97 22.89
C ARG A 142 20.16 -8.35 21.46
N TYR A 143 20.93 -9.24 20.83
CA TYR A 143 20.67 -9.67 19.45
C TYR A 143 19.40 -10.51 19.32
N ASN A 144 19.12 -11.36 20.30
CA ASN A 144 17.88 -12.13 20.39
C ASN A 144 16.66 -11.20 20.54
N LEU A 145 16.76 -10.22 21.45
CA LEU A 145 15.71 -9.21 21.64
C LEU A 145 15.52 -8.32 20.40
N GLY A 146 16.61 -7.89 19.76
CA GLY A 146 16.53 -7.16 18.50
C GLY A 146 15.91 -7.99 17.38
N ARG A 147 16.15 -9.32 17.35
CA ARG A 147 15.54 -10.22 16.37
C ARG A 147 14.03 -10.29 16.56
N ALA A 148 13.56 -10.33 17.80
CA ALA A 148 12.15 -10.26 18.15
C ALA A 148 11.52 -8.92 17.70
N PHE A 149 12.13 -7.78 18.02
CA PHE A 149 11.65 -6.46 17.60
C PHE A 149 11.63 -6.29 16.08
N TYR A 150 12.69 -6.73 15.40
CA TYR A 150 12.75 -6.65 13.95
C TYR A 150 11.61 -7.48 13.33
N HIS A 151 11.35 -8.68 13.83
CA HIS A 151 10.24 -9.51 13.36
C HIS A 151 8.87 -8.84 13.59
N LEU A 152 8.64 -8.27 14.78
CA LEU A 152 7.41 -7.52 15.08
C LEU A 152 7.20 -6.35 14.12
N SER A 153 8.26 -5.63 13.75
CA SER A 153 8.17 -4.54 12.76
C SER A 153 7.71 -5.05 11.38
N GLN A 154 8.06 -6.28 11.02
CA GLN A 154 7.68 -6.90 9.76
C GLN A 154 6.26 -7.45 9.78
N ARG A 155 5.82 -7.96 10.94
CA ARG A 155 4.56 -8.69 11.17
C ARG A 155 3.73 -8.05 12.28
N ARG A 156 3.43 -6.76 12.14
CA ARG A 156 2.74 -5.94 13.18
C ARG A 156 1.21 -6.10 13.28
N GLY A 157 0.61 -7.06 12.60
CA GLY A 157 -0.85 -7.23 12.56
C GLY A 157 -1.61 -6.12 11.83
N PHE A 158 -2.93 -6.15 12.00
CA PHE A 158 -3.89 -5.15 11.50
C PHE A 158 -4.30 -4.22 12.65
N LEU A 159 -4.32 -2.91 12.39
CA LEU A 159 -4.88 -1.92 13.29
C LEU A 159 -6.24 -1.49 12.71
N SER A 160 -7.30 -1.61 13.49
CA SER A 160 -8.63 -1.17 13.10
C SER A 160 -8.68 0.35 13.05
N ASN A 161 -9.11 0.90 11.92
CA ASN A 161 -9.28 2.36 11.74
C ASN A 161 -10.73 2.81 12.01
N ARG A 162 -11.58 1.96 12.60
CA ARG A 162 -13.02 2.24 12.76
C ARG A 162 -13.38 3.18 13.91
N LEU A 163 -12.51 3.31 14.93
CA LEU A 163 -12.86 3.93 16.22
C LEU A 163 -11.98 5.13 16.62
N GLU A 164 -11.05 5.58 15.78
CA GLU A 164 -10.15 6.71 16.10
C GLU A 164 -10.81 8.11 15.97
N GLY A 165 -12.15 8.18 16.04
CA GLY A 165 -12.93 9.42 15.86
C GLY A 165 -13.32 10.18 17.14
N THR A 166 -12.86 9.75 18.33
CA THR A 166 -13.22 10.41 19.59
C THR A 166 -12.06 10.36 20.59
N LYS A 167 -11.13 11.31 20.46
CA LYS A 167 -10.32 11.84 21.57
C LYS A 167 -9.96 13.29 21.27
#